data_AF-A0A938FMZ9-F1
#
_entry.id   AF-A0A938FMZ9-F1
#
_cell.length_a   1.000
_cell.length_b   1.000
_cell.length_c   1.000
_cell.angle_alpha   90.00
_cell.angle_beta   90.00
_cell.angle_gamma   90.00
#
_symmetry.space_group_name_H-M   'P 1'
#
loop_
_entity.id
_entity.type
_entity.pdbx_description
1 polymer ?
#
loop_
_entity_poly.entity_id
_entity_poly.type
_entity_poly.pdbx_seq_one_letter_code
_entity_poly.pdbx_strand_id
1 'polypeptide(L)'
;MTRGFVGTVSTIIVIIYAVGAGRWVSTDAGWYRSLNQPSWQPPDVVFGLIWPYNFAVLIIAGLVVASRDSRTEQIIWLASLALSVTAALLWAWLFYVPHSLQASGFALGAATLLTVPLVVIAFRASPLLGLALVPYQVWVAIATSLAFGYATRN
;
A
#
# COMPACT_ATOMS: atom_id res chain seq x y z
N MET A 1 16.81 -15.80 9.98
CA MET A 1 17.24 -14.55 9.32
C MET A 1 17.82 -13.67 10.40
N THR A 2 18.87 -12.88 10.14
CA THR A 2 19.38 -11.97 11.16
C THR A 2 18.32 -10.89 11.43
N ARG A 3 18.18 -10.46 12.69
CA ARG A 3 17.18 -9.44 13.09
C ARG A 3 17.35 -8.14 12.28
N GLY A 4 18.57 -7.77 11.90
CA GLY A 4 18.80 -6.60 11.04
C GLY A 4 18.32 -6.76 9.59
N PHE A 5 18.23 -7.98 9.06
CA PHE A 5 17.88 -8.20 7.65
C PHE A 5 16.41 -7.86 7.35
N VAL A 6 15.48 -8.40 8.15
CA VAL A 6 14.04 -8.21 7.91
C VAL A 6 13.64 -6.74 8.01
N GLY A 7 14.18 -6.03 9.01
CA GLY A 7 13.95 -4.60 9.20
C GLY A 7 14.45 -3.78 8.00
N THR A 8 15.72 -3.96 7.62
CA THR A 8 16.33 -3.26 6.48
C THR A 8 15.59 -3.53 5.17
N VAL A 9 15.25 -4.79 4.88
CA VAL A 9 14.51 -5.14 3.66
C VAL A 9 13.12 -4.52 3.67
N SER A 10 12.41 -4.55 4.81
CA SER A 10 11.10 -3.89 4.92
C SER A 10 11.19 -2.40 4.62
N THR A 11 12.19 -1.71 5.20
CA THR A 11 12.42 -0.28 4.96
C THR A 11 12.73 0.01 3.49
N ILE A 12 13.59 -0.79 2.85
CA ILE A 12 13.91 -0.63 1.43
C ILE A 12 12.65 -0.80 0.56
N ILE A 13 11.84 -1.82 0.82
CA ILE A 13 10.59 -2.05 0.08
C ILE A 13 9.64 -0.85 0.23
N VAL A 14 9.50 -0.30 1.44
CA VAL A 14 8.63 0.88 1.66
C VAL A 14 9.17 2.13 0.98
N ILE A 15 10.49 2.34 0.96
CA ILE A 15 11.09 3.47 0.22
C ILE A 15 10.84 3.32 -1.28
N ILE A 16 11.04 2.12 -1.84
CA ILE A 16 10.72 1.83 -3.25
C ILE A 16 9.24 2.12 -3.52
N TYR A 17 8.36 1.73 -2.60
CA TYR A 17 6.94 2.01 -2.73
C TYR A 17 6.66 3.52 -2.81
N ALA A 18 7.13 4.28 -1.82
CA ALA A 18 6.89 5.72 -1.74
C ALA A 18 7.41 6.46 -2.99
N VAL A 19 8.64 6.16 -3.41
CA VAL A 19 9.28 6.81 -4.57
C VAL A 19 8.64 6.37 -5.88
N GLY A 20 8.39 5.07 -6.05
CA GLY A 20 7.83 4.50 -7.28
C GLY A 20 6.40 4.97 -7.52
N ALA A 21 5.55 4.91 -6.49
CA ALA A 21 4.17 5.37 -6.58
C ALA A 21 4.11 6.88 -6.85
N GLY A 22 4.93 7.67 -6.14
CA GLY A 22 5.01 9.13 -6.37
C GLY A 22 5.37 9.50 -7.80
N ARG A 23 6.30 8.76 -8.42
CA ARG A 23 6.64 8.94 -9.84
C ARG A 23 5.47 8.65 -10.76
N TRP A 24 4.82 7.50 -10.62
CA TRP A 24 3.72 7.13 -11.52
C TRP A 24 2.52 8.06 -11.42
N VAL A 25 2.11 8.41 -10.20
CA VAL A 25 0.99 9.33 -9.96
C VAL A 25 1.23 10.71 -10.58
N SER A 26 2.49 11.12 -10.77
CA SER A 26 2.84 12.40 -11.36
C SER A 26 2.92 12.43 -12.89
N THR A 27 2.73 11.28 -13.58
CA THR A 27 3.03 11.14 -15.02
C THR A 27 2.15 12.01 -15.92
N ASP A 28 0.84 12.07 -15.65
CA ASP A 28 -0.11 12.86 -16.46
C ASP A 28 -1.22 13.48 -15.59
N ALA A 29 -0.87 14.57 -14.92
CA ALA A 29 -1.81 15.32 -14.09
C ALA A 29 -2.92 16.03 -14.90
N GLY A 30 -2.74 16.19 -16.22
CA GLY A 30 -3.76 16.76 -17.10
C GLY A 30 -4.87 15.76 -17.35
N TRP A 31 -4.49 14.55 -17.78
CA TRP A 31 -5.42 13.46 -18.00
C TRP A 31 -6.19 13.09 -16.74
N TYR A 32 -5.52 12.93 -15.59
CA TYR A 32 -6.19 12.60 -14.32
C TYR A 32 -7.29 13.62 -13.97
N ARG A 33 -7.03 14.91 -14.18
CA ARG A 33 -8.00 15.99 -13.93
C ARG A 33 -9.16 16.03 -14.92
N SER A 34 -9.04 15.41 -16.09
CA SER A 34 -10.13 15.30 -17.07
C SER A 34 -11.11 14.16 -16.79
N LEU A 35 -10.76 13.23 -15.89
CA LEU A 35 -11.62 12.08 -15.57
C LEU A 35 -12.85 12.51 -14.76
N ASN A 36 -13.95 11.81 -14.98
CA ASN A 36 -15.14 11.87 -14.14
C ASN A 36 -14.84 11.29 -12.76
N GLN A 37 -14.51 12.16 -11.80
CA GLN A 37 -14.17 11.79 -10.44
C GLN A 37 -15.39 11.21 -9.68
N PRO A 38 -15.22 10.13 -8.88
CA PRO A 38 -16.27 9.69 -7.97
C PRO A 38 -16.61 10.77 -6.93
N SER A 39 -17.90 11.09 -6.75
CA SER A 39 -18.37 12.16 -5.84
C SER A 39 -17.99 11.98 -4.36
N TRP A 40 -17.61 10.76 -3.97
CA TRP A 40 -17.22 10.40 -2.62
C TRP A 40 -15.70 10.35 -2.43
N GLN A 41 -14.91 10.70 -3.44
CA GLN A 41 -13.45 10.74 -3.31
C GLN A 41 -13.03 11.67 -2.16
N PRO A 42 -12.14 11.22 -1.26
CA PRO A 42 -11.62 12.07 -0.20
C PRO A 42 -10.91 13.31 -0.77
N PRO A 43 -10.87 14.43 -0.04
CA PRO A 43 -10.07 15.59 -0.43
C PRO A 43 -8.57 15.27 -0.52
N ASP A 44 -7.83 16.00 -1.36
CA ASP A 44 -6.39 15.80 -1.60
C ASP A 44 -5.53 15.80 -0.33
N VAL A 45 -5.90 16.61 0.67
CA VAL A 45 -5.22 16.65 1.97
C VAL A 45 -5.19 15.28 2.67
N VAL A 46 -6.23 14.46 2.47
CA VAL A 46 -6.29 13.11 3.05
C VAL A 46 -5.21 12.23 2.43
N PHE A 47 -5.02 12.28 1.11
CA PHE A 47 -3.95 11.55 0.41
C PHE A 47 -2.57 12.00 0.89
N GLY A 48 -2.37 13.31 1.06
CA GLY A 48 -1.11 13.90 1.54
C GLY A 48 -0.74 13.49 2.98
N LEU A 49 -1.72 13.16 3.82
CA LEU A 49 -1.48 12.75 5.21
C LEU A 49 -1.38 11.23 5.37
N ILE A 50 -2.30 10.49 4.75
CA ILE A 50 -2.45 9.05 5.00
C ILE A 50 -1.30 8.23 4.42
N TRP A 51 -0.73 8.64 3.27
CA TRP A 51 0.41 7.92 2.67
C TRP A 51 1.69 8.02 3.50
N PRO A 52 2.16 9.22 3.91
CA PRO A 52 3.29 9.33 4.84
C PRO A 52 3.07 8.57 6.15
N TYR A 53 1.86 8.67 6.73
CA TYR A 53 1.50 7.89 7.91
C TYR A 53 1.67 6.38 7.67
N ASN A 54 1.09 5.84 6.60
CA ASN A 54 1.16 4.42 6.27
C ASN A 54 2.60 3.94 6.06
N PHE A 55 3.42 4.72 5.35
CA PHE A 55 4.84 4.37 5.15
C PHE A 55 5.60 4.34 6.48
N ALA A 56 5.39 5.30 7.37
CA ALA A 56 6.01 5.32 8.68
C ALA A 56 5.61 4.10 9.52
N VAL A 57 4.32 3.76 9.57
CA VAL A 57 3.84 2.61 10.33
C VAL A 57 4.34 1.29 9.74
N LEU A 58 4.39 1.14 8.41
CA LEU A 58 4.93 -0.07 7.78
C LEU A 58 6.41 -0.28 8.10
N ILE A 59 7.21 0.79 8.12
CA ILE A 59 8.62 0.73 8.53
C ILE A 59 8.73 0.29 9.98
N ILE A 60 7.99 0.95 10.89
CA ILE A 60 7.99 0.59 12.32
C ILE A 60 7.58 -0.87 12.51
N ALA A 61 6.52 -1.30 11.83
CA ALA A 61 6.04 -2.67 11.90
C ALA A 61 7.09 -3.68 11.39
N GLY A 62 7.78 -3.36 10.30
CA GLY A 62 8.89 -4.18 9.79
C GLY A 62 10.02 -4.34 10.80
N LEU A 63 10.39 -3.25 11.51
CA LEU A 63 11.40 -3.29 12.58
C LEU A 63 10.95 -4.13 13.77
N VAL A 64 9.67 -4.01 14.18
CA VAL A 64 9.12 -4.82 15.28
C VAL A 64 9.06 -6.29 14.90
N VAL A 65 8.58 -6.64 13.70
CA VAL A 65 8.54 -8.03 13.23
C VAL A 65 9.93 -8.64 13.13
N ALA A 66 10.93 -7.83 12.74
CA ALA A 66 12.32 -8.26 12.69
C ALA A 66 12.90 -8.65 14.06
N SER A 67 12.35 -8.11 15.15
CA SER A 67 12.74 -8.45 16.51
C SER A 67 12.11 -9.75 17.05
N ARG A 68 11.12 -10.32 16.36
CA ARG A 68 10.44 -11.57 16.77
C ARG A 68 11.27 -12.80 16.43
N ASP A 69 11.09 -13.87 17.21
CA ASP A 69 11.81 -15.14 17.00
C ASP A 69 11.13 -16.06 15.97
N SER A 70 9.92 -15.74 15.51
CA SER A 70 9.18 -16.54 14.53
C SER A 70 9.68 -16.30 13.10
N ARG A 71 10.52 -17.20 12.59
CA ARG A 71 11.00 -17.16 11.19
C ARG A 71 9.86 -17.23 10.18
N THR A 72 8.81 -17.99 10.46
CA THR A 72 7.64 -18.12 9.58
C THR A 72 6.90 -16.79 9.46
N GLU A 73 6.66 -16.09 10.57
CA GLU A 73 6.03 -14.76 10.54
C GLU A 73 6.88 -13.75 9.78
N GLN A 74 8.21 -13.78 9.94
CA GLN A 74 9.12 -12.92 9.18
C GLN A 74 9.05 -13.17 7.67
N ILE A 75 9.00 -14.43 7.24
CA ILE A 75 8.90 -14.78 5.80
C ILE A 75 7.55 -14.34 5.24
N ILE A 76 6.44 -14.64 5.93
CA ILE A 76 5.10 -14.23 5.50
C ILE A 76 5.02 -12.70 5.43
N TRP A 77 5.54 -12.00 6.44
CA TRP A 77 5.61 -10.53 6.45
C TRP A 77 6.31 -9.98 5.21
N LEU A 78 7.53 -10.44 4.93
CA LEU A 78 8.31 -9.95 3.80
C LEU A 78 7.66 -10.28 2.46
N ALA A 79 7.12 -11.49 2.31
CA ALA A 79 6.42 -11.91 1.09
C ALA A 79 5.15 -11.08 0.87
N SER A 80 4.31 -10.92 1.89
CA SER A 80 3.10 -10.09 1.83
C SER A 80 3.43 -8.62 1.56
N LEU A 81 4.48 -8.08 2.18
CA LEU A 81 4.91 -6.70 1.95
C LEU A 81 5.40 -6.51 0.51
N ALA A 82 6.28 -7.38 0.03
CA ALA A 82 6.82 -7.30 -1.32
C ALA A 82 5.73 -7.44 -2.39
N LEU A 83 4.84 -8.44 -2.24
CA LEU A 83 3.75 -8.68 -3.18
C LEU A 83 2.71 -7.56 -3.16
N SER A 84 2.31 -7.08 -1.98
CA SER A 84 1.35 -5.97 -1.87
C SER A 84 1.91 -4.67 -2.46
N VAL A 85 3.18 -4.34 -2.20
CA VAL A 85 3.85 -3.17 -2.79
C VAL A 85 3.97 -3.32 -4.31
N THR A 86 4.33 -4.50 -4.81
CA THR A 86 4.40 -4.75 -6.26
C THR A 86 3.04 -4.53 -6.91
N ALA A 87 1.97 -5.07 -6.31
CA ALA A 87 0.61 -4.89 -6.80
C ALA A 87 0.16 -3.41 -6.74
N ALA A 88 0.54 -2.68 -5.69
CA ALA A 88 0.25 -1.26 -5.56
C ALA A 88 1.02 -0.38 -6.57
N LEU A 89 2.29 -0.70 -6.84
CA LEU A 89 3.08 -0.04 -7.89
C LEU A 89 2.52 -0.35 -9.27
N LEU A 90 2.07 -1.59 -9.49
CA LEU A 90 1.40 -1.99 -10.71
C LEU A 90 0.08 -1.25 -10.90
N TRP A 91 -0.72 -1.04 -9.84
CA TRP A 91 -1.89 -0.16 -9.89
C TRP A 91 -1.49 1.25 -10.36
N ALA A 92 -0.50 1.87 -9.72
CA ALA A 92 -0.11 3.23 -10.04
C ALA A 92 0.39 3.34 -11.49
N TRP A 93 1.18 2.37 -11.94
CA TRP A 93 1.61 2.31 -13.32
C TRP A 93 0.42 2.14 -14.28
N LEU A 94 -0.43 1.13 -14.08
CA LEU A 94 -1.59 0.84 -14.94
C LEU A 94 -2.57 2.01 -15.01
N PHE A 95 -2.79 2.71 -13.90
CA PHE A 95 -3.71 3.83 -13.82
C PHE A 95 -3.15 5.04 -14.57
N TYR A 96 -1.92 5.47 -14.27
CA TYR A 96 -1.42 6.78 -14.70
C TYR A 96 -0.57 6.74 -15.98
N VAL A 97 -0.18 5.55 -16.47
CA VAL A 97 0.70 5.44 -17.65
C VAL A 97 -0.05 4.91 -18.89
N PRO A 98 -0.56 3.67 -18.93
CA PRO A 98 -1.36 3.19 -20.06
C PRO A 98 -2.87 3.47 -19.91
N HIS A 99 -3.30 4.16 -18.83
CA HIS A 99 -4.70 4.52 -18.57
C HIS A 99 -5.66 3.32 -18.49
N SER A 100 -5.17 2.15 -18.05
CA SER A 100 -5.95 0.92 -17.92
C SER A 100 -6.67 0.88 -16.56
N LEU A 101 -7.76 1.64 -16.45
CA LEU A 101 -8.48 1.84 -15.19
C LEU A 101 -8.98 0.53 -14.57
N GLN A 102 -9.60 -0.35 -15.37
CA GLN A 102 -10.15 -1.61 -14.87
C GLN A 102 -9.06 -2.55 -14.33
N ALA A 103 -7.96 -2.72 -15.09
CA ALA A 103 -6.83 -3.55 -14.66
C ALA A 103 -6.16 -2.96 -13.40
N SER A 104 -6.07 -1.64 -13.31
CA SER A 104 -5.55 -0.98 -12.11
C SER A 104 -6.39 -1.32 -10.87
N GLY A 105 -7.72 -1.33 -10.98
CA GLY A 105 -8.62 -1.69 -9.90
C GLY A 105 -8.36 -3.10 -9.36
N PHE A 106 -8.17 -4.08 -10.25
CA PHE A 106 -7.81 -5.45 -9.85
C PHE A 106 -6.42 -5.52 -9.20
N ALA A 107 -5.42 -4.79 -9.70
CA ALA A 107 -4.10 -4.74 -9.10
C ALA A 107 -4.15 -4.19 -7.66
N LEU A 108 -4.92 -3.11 -7.44
CA LEU A 108 -5.05 -2.53 -6.10
C LEU A 108 -5.91 -3.40 -5.16
N GLY A 109 -6.92 -4.10 -5.70
CA GLY A 109 -7.67 -5.11 -4.97
C GLY A 109 -6.77 -6.27 -4.51
N ALA A 110 -5.86 -6.74 -5.36
CA ALA A 110 -4.86 -7.73 -4.98
C ALA A 110 -3.94 -7.18 -3.88
N ALA A 111 -3.47 -5.94 -4.00
CA ALA A 111 -2.67 -5.29 -2.96
C ALA A 111 -3.41 -5.29 -1.61
N THR A 112 -4.68 -4.91 -1.60
CA THR A 112 -5.55 -4.87 -0.41
C THR A 112 -5.70 -6.23 0.28
N LEU A 113 -5.78 -7.32 -0.49
CA LEU A 113 -5.82 -8.67 0.08
C LEU A 113 -4.45 -9.09 0.63
N LEU A 114 -3.37 -8.73 -0.08
CA LEU A 114 -1.99 -9.05 0.30
C LEU A 114 -1.51 -8.27 1.54
N THR A 115 -2.17 -7.17 1.92
CA THR A 115 -1.87 -6.45 3.17
C THR A 115 -2.51 -7.08 4.40
N VAL A 116 -3.52 -7.95 4.26
CA VAL A 116 -4.21 -8.58 5.40
C VAL A 116 -3.25 -9.34 6.32
N PRO A 117 -2.32 -10.19 5.81
CA PRO A 117 -1.35 -10.86 6.67
C PRO A 117 -0.45 -9.88 7.45
N LEU A 118 -0.15 -8.69 6.91
CA LEU A 118 0.64 -7.68 7.61
C LEU A 118 -0.09 -7.21 8.87
N VAL A 119 -1.38 -6.91 8.75
CA VAL A 119 -2.22 -6.50 9.89
C VAL A 119 -2.30 -7.61 10.94
N VAL A 120 -2.53 -8.85 10.50
CA VAL A 120 -2.63 -10.01 11.41
C VAL A 120 -1.32 -10.22 12.17
N ILE A 121 -0.17 -10.20 11.47
CA ILE A 121 1.14 -10.36 12.10
C ILE A 121 1.42 -9.20 13.04
N ALA A 122 1.04 -7.97 12.68
CA ALA A 122 1.20 -6.81 13.55
C ALA A 122 0.38 -6.93 14.84
N PHE A 123 -0.87 -7.40 14.79
CA PHE A 123 -1.65 -7.67 16.01
C PHE A 123 -1.04 -8.76 16.88
N ARG A 124 -0.49 -9.81 16.27
CA ARG A 124 0.26 -10.87 17.00
C ARG A 124 1.57 -10.35 17.60
N ALA A 125 2.13 -9.29 17.02
CA ALA A 125 3.32 -8.63 17.52
C ALA A 125 3.02 -7.68 18.69
N SER A 126 2.02 -6.81 18.52
CA SER A 126 1.56 -5.85 19.52
C SER A 126 0.16 -5.35 19.14
N PRO A 127 -0.82 -5.35 20.06
CA PRO A 127 -2.14 -4.80 19.78
C PRO A 127 -2.11 -3.35 19.29
N LEU A 128 -1.21 -2.52 19.85
CA LEU A 128 -1.03 -1.13 19.41
C LEU A 128 -0.49 -1.03 17.98
N LEU A 129 0.43 -1.92 17.61
CA LEU A 129 0.97 -1.94 16.25
C LEU A 129 -0.07 -2.43 15.24
N GLY A 130 -0.85 -3.45 15.61
CA GLY A 130 -1.99 -3.91 14.82
C GLY A 130 -2.99 -2.78 14.59
N LEU A 131 -3.39 -2.07 15.65
CA LEU A 131 -4.26 -0.89 15.56
C LEU A 131 -3.67 0.22 14.68
N ALA A 132 -2.35 0.45 14.76
CA ALA A 132 -1.69 1.43 13.90
C ALA A 132 -1.69 1.05 12.41
N LEU A 133 -1.75 -0.24 12.05
CA LEU A 133 -1.90 -0.68 10.66
C LEU A 133 -3.34 -0.77 10.16
N VAL A 134 -4.34 -0.67 11.04
CA VAL A 134 -5.75 -0.67 10.62
C VAL A 134 -6.05 0.49 9.64
N PRO A 135 -5.62 1.74 9.88
CA PRO A 135 -5.81 2.82 8.92
C PRO A 135 -5.19 2.53 7.55
N TYR A 136 -4.04 1.83 7.49
CA TYR A 136 -3.45 1.43 6.22
C TYR A 136 -4.35 0.46 5.47
N GLN A 137 -4.82 -0.61 6.12
CA GLN A 137 -5.71 -1.61 5.52
C GLN A 137 -7.04 -1.01 5.05
N VAL A 138 -7.63 -0.11 5.86
CA VAL A 138 -8.84 0.61 5.50
C VAL A 138 -8.58 1.51 4.30
N TRP A 139 -7.45 2.23 4.29
CA TRP A 139 -7.09 3.12 3.19
C TRP A 139 -6.89 2.41 1.86
N VAL A 140 -6.17 1.28 1.82
CA VAL A 140 -6.00 0.53 0.56
C VAL A 140 -7.32 -0.06 0.06
N ALA A 141 -8.25 -0.41 0.95
CA ALA A 141 -9.60 -0.80 0.56
C ALA A 141 -10.41 0.37 -0.05
N ILE A 142 -10.33 1.56 0.57
CA ILE A 142 -10.93 2.78 0.01
C ILE A 142 -10.30 3.10 -1.35
N ALA A 143 -8.97 3.05 -1.47
CA ALA A 143 -8.27 3.30 -2.72
C ALA A 143 -8.64 2.29 -3.81
N THR A 144 -8.84 1.02 -3.46
CA THR A 144 -9.37 -0.01 -4.38
C THR A 144 -10.76 0.37 -4.89
N SER A 145 -11.66 0.78 -3.98
CA SER A 145 -12.98 1.25 -4.38
C SER A 145 -12.89 2.47 -5.29
N LEU A 146 -11.89 3.35 -5.11
CA LEU A 146 -11.69 4.54 -5.95
C LEU A 146 -11.26 4.13 -7.35
N ALA A 147 -10.31 3.21 -7.47
CA ALA A 147 -9.84 2.70 -8.75
C ALA A 147 -10.99 2.10 -9.59
N PHE A 148 -11.85 1.28 -8.97
CA PHE A 148 -13.07 0.80 -9.64
C PHE A 148 -14.11 1.91 -9.88
N GLY A 149 -14.18 2.88 -8.98
CA GLY A 149 -15.02 4.07 -9.13
C GLY A 149 -14.67 4.87 -10.40
N TYR A 150 -13.37 5.06 -10.67
CA TYR A 150 -12.90 5.66 -11.91
C TYR A 150 -13.18 4.78 -13.12
N ALA A 151 -12.91 3.47 -13.04
CA ALA A 151 -13.11 2.52 -14.15
C ALA A 151 -14.58 2.35 -14.58
N THR A 152 -15.54 2.63 -13.68
CA THR A 152 -16.97 2.55 -13.99
C THR A 152 -17.54 3.85 -14.56
N ARG A 153 -16.77 4.94 -14.53
CA ARG A 153 -17.20 6.29 -14.92
C ARG A 153 -16.48 6.84 -16.16
N ASN A 154 -15.47 6.14 -16.65
CA ASN A 154 -14.57 6.54 -17.75
C ASN A 154 -14.12 5.29 -18.51
#